data_AF-T0RT92-F1
#
_entry.id   AF-T0RT92-F1
#
_cell.length_a   1.000
_cell.length_b   1.000
_cell.length_c   1.000
_cell.angle_alpha   90.00
_cell.angle_beta   90.00
_cell.angle_gamma   90.00
#
_symmetry.space_group_name_H-M   'P 1'
#
loop_
_entity.id
_entity.type
_entity.pdbx_description
1 polymer ?
#
loop_
_entity_poly.entity_id
_entity_poly.type
_entity_poly.pdbx_seq_one_letter_code
_entity_poly.pdbx_strand_id
1 'polypeptide(L)' 'MSATKVIDQDGTVGKEMVDFGTLSELTGFPVDFIKQELLLEDGPVSMDDLRSSMLKYLDATMGVA' A
#
# COMPACT_ATOMS: atom_id res chain seq x y z
N MET A 1 -0.36 -21.58 -2.63
CA MET A 1 0.31 -20.32 -3.02
C MET A 1 0.70 -19.64 -1.73
N SER A 2 2.00 -19.56 -1.44
CA SER A 2 2.53 -19.12 -0.15
C SER A 2 2.70 -17.61 -0.16
N ALA A 3 2.09 -16.91 0.80
CA ALA A 3 2.45 -15.53 1.11
C ALA A 3 3.89 -15.52 1.63
N THR A 4 4.82 -14.99 0.85
CA THR A 4 6.20 -14.77 1.30
C THR A 4 6.20 -13.61 2.28
N LYS A 5 6.20 -13.94 3.57
CA LYS A 5 6.46 -13.00 4.64
C LYS A 5 7.97 -12.70 4.65
N VAL A 6 8.38 -11.55 4.14
CA VAL A 6 9.72 -11.03 4.39
C VAL A 6 9.73 -10.47 5.81
N ILE A 7 10.21 -11.27 6.77
CA ILE A 7 10.51 -10.83 8.12
C ILE A 7 12.03 -10.72 8.24
N ASP A 8 12.53 -9.49 8.24
CA ASP A 8 13.92 -9.22 8.58
C ASP A 8 14.17 -9.61 10.06
N GLN A 9 15.10 -10.55 10.26
CA GLN A 9 15.56 -11.00 11.57
C GLN A 9 16.63 -10.04 12.10
N ASP A 10 16.23 -8.81 12.41
CA ASP A 10 17.05 -7.86 13.15
C ASP A 10 16.10 -6.88 13.84
N GLY A 11 16.39 -6.46 15.07
CA GLY A 11 15.55 -5.54 15.85
C GLY A 11 15.50 -4.11 15.32
N THR A 12 15.75 -3.93 14.02
CA THR A 12 15.48 -2.72 13.27
C THR A 12 14.03 -2.79 12.78
N VAL A 13 13.27 -1.71 12.94
CA VAL A 13 11.92 -1.60 12.39
C VAL A 13 12.04 -1.62 10.86
N GLY A 14 12.13 -2.81 10.28
CA GLY A 14 12.08 -3.02 8.84
C GLY A 14 10.74 -2.45 8.37
N LYS A 15 10.78 -1.42 7.53
CA LYS A 15 9.57 -0.86 6.96
C LYS A 15 8.89 -1.98 6.17
N GLU A 16 7.78 -2.49 6.69
CA GLU A 16 6.98 -3.49 5.99
C GLU A 16 6.58 -2.92 4.63
N MET A 17 7.15 -3.47 3.56
CA MET A 17 6.88 -3.06 2.19
C MET A 17 5.72 -3.89 1.63
N VAL A 18 4.85 -3.22 0.89
CA VAL A 18 3.69 -3.82 0.24
C VAL A 18 3.86 -3.73 -1.26
N ASP A 19 3.66 -4.87 -1.92
CA ASP A 19 3.63 -4.95 -3.38
C ASP A 19 2.24 -4.61 -3.92
N PHE A 20 2.18 -3.77 -4.95
CA PHE A 20 0.91 -3.34 -5.55
C PHE A 20 0.13 -4.48 -6.21
N GLY A 21 0.80 -5.52 -6.72
CA GLY A 21 0.14 -6.70 -7.27
C GLY A 21 -0.69 -7.42 -6.21
N THR A 22 -0.15 -7.55 -4.99
CA THR A 22 -0.88 -8.13 -3.86
C THR A 22 -2.11 -7.29 -3.49
N LEU A 23 -1.98 -5.96 -3.48
CA LEU A 23 -3.12 -5.06 -3.22
C LEU A 23 -4.18 -5.16 -4.33
N SER A 24 -3.75 -5.28 -5.58
CA SER A 24 -4.65 -5.45 -6.73
C SER A 24 -5.47 -6.74 -6.61
N GLU A 25 -4.83 -7.86 -6.26
CA GLU A 25 -5.52 -9.14 -6.02
C GLU A 25 -6.52 -9.06 -4.85
N LEU A 26 -6.16 -8.37 -3.76
CA LEU A 26 -7.02 -8.27 -2.57
C LEU A 26 -8.22 -7.34 -2.76
N THR A 27 -8.04 -6.24 -3.50
CA THR A 27 -9.05 -5.21 -3.66
C THR A 27 -9.88 -5.35 -4.94
N GLY A 28 -9.37 -6.09 -5.93
CA GLY A 28 -9.96 -6.22 -7.25
C GLY A 28 -9.74 -5.00 -8.16
N PHE A 29 -8.98 -4.00 -7.71
CA PHE A 29 -8.64 -2.84 -8.52
C PHE A 29 -7.34 -3.06 -9.32
N PRO A 30 -7.24 -2.58 -10.57
CA PRO A 30 -5.99 -2.61 -11.31
C PRO A 30 -4.86 -1.85 -10.57
N VAL A 31 -3.62 -2.34 -10.69
CA VAL A 31 -2.44 -1.70 -10.09
C VAL A 31 -2.33 -0.22 -10.49
N ASP A 32 -2.54 0.09 -11.76
CA ASP A 32 -2.44 1.48 -12.26
C ASP A 32 -3.48 2.39 -11.62
N PHE A 33 -4.68 1.88 -11.38
CA PHE A 33 -5.73 2.62 -10.68
C PHE A 33 -5.32 2.91 -9.23
N ILE A 34 -4.82 1.89 -8.52
CA ILE A 34 -4.36 2.04 -7.12
C ILE A 34 -3.25 3.09 -7.03
N LYS A 35 -2.27 3.05 -7.94
CA LYS A 35 -1.17 4.03 -7.97
C LYS A 35 -1.67 5.45 -8.25
N GLN A 36 -2.58 5.60 -9.20
CA GLN A 36 -3.13 6.90 -9.58
C GLN A 36 -3.91 7.54 -8.42
N GLU A 37 -4.83 6.80 -7.82
CA GLU A 37 -5.70 7.31 -6.76
C GLU A 37 -4.94 7.61 -5.46
N LEU A 38 -3.91 6.81 -5.16
CA LEU A 38 -3.08 6.99 -3.97
C LEU A 38 -1.88 7.91 -4.21
N LEU A 39 -1.67 8.39 -5.43
CA LEU A 39 -0.53 9.23 -5.83
C LEU A 39 0.82 8.59 -5.45
N LEU A 40 0.95 7.27 -5.68
CA LEU A 40 2.15 6.50 -5.36
C LEU A 40 3.01 6.26 -6.60
N GLU A 41 4.33 6.35 -6.43
CA GLU A 41 5.31 6.09 -7.49
C GLU A 41 5.52 4.58 -7.74
N ASP A 42 6.30 4.25 -8.78
CA ASP A 42 6.65 2.87 -9.11
C ASP A 42 7.56 2.24 -8.04
N GLY A 43 7.08 1.17 -7.41
CA GLY A 43 7.87 0.33 -6.51
C GLY A 43 7.07 -0.20 -5.32
N PRO A 44 7.68 -1.02 -4.45
CA PRO A 44 7.07 -1.40 -3.19
C PRO A 44 6.86 -0.16 -2.30
N VAL A 45 5.65 -0.02 -1.74
CA VAL A 45 5.31 1.10 -0.84
C VAL A 45 5.41 0.65 0.61
N SER A 46 5.90 1.51 1.50
CA SER A 46 5.87 1.19 2.93
C SER A 46 4.45 1.21 3.47
N MET A 47 4.16 0.40 4.50
CA MET A 47 2.84 0.41 5.16
C MET A 47 2.46 1.79 5.70
N ASP A 48 3.41 2.61 6.13
CA ASP A 48 3.13 3.95 6.66
C ASP A 48 2.75 4.94 5.56
N ASP A 49 3.44 4.89 4.40
CA ASP A 49 3.11 5.72 3.24
C ASP A 49 1.77 5.29 2.62
N LEU A 50 1.51 3.98 2.57
CA LEU A 50 0.25 3.42 2.10
C LEU A 50 -0.92 3.88 2.98
N ARG A 51 -0.79 3.77 4.31
CA ARG A 51 -1.81 4.25 5.26
C ARG A 51 -2.08 5.74 5.09
N SER A 52 -1.02 6.54 4.99
CA SER A 52 -1.13 7.99 4.82
C SER A 52 -1.84 8.37 3.52
N SER A 53 -1.54 7.66 2.44
CA SER A 53 -2.14 7.91 1.12
C SER A 53 -3.61 7.45 1.08
N MET A 54 -3.92 6.29 1.66
CA MET A 54 -5.29 5.80 1.80
C MET A 54 -6.15 6.74 2.64
N LEU A 55 -5.63 7.26 3.76
CA LEU A 55 -6.36 8.22 4.59
C LEU A 55 -6.71 9.50 3.81
N LYS A 56 -5.76 10.02 3.01
CA LYS A 56 -6.02 11.18 2.14
C LYS A 56 -7.08 10.88 1.07
N TYR A 57 -7.00 9.71 0.45
CA TYR A 57 -8.00 9.27 -0.53
C TYR A 57 -9.39 9.16 0.10
N LEU A 58 -9.49 8.55 1.27
CA LEU A 58 -10.74 8.40 2.03
C LEU A 58 -11.32 9.77 2.43
N ASP A 59 -10.48 10.70 2.88
CA ASP A 59 -10.90 12.07 3.21
C ASP A 59 -11.45 12.80 1.98
N ALA A 60 -10.73 12.73 0.85
CA ALA A 60 -11.13 13.35 -0.41
C ALA A 60 -12.42 12.76 -1.00
N THR A 61 -12.67 11.46 -0.80
CA THR A 61 -13.83 10.77 -1.38
C THR A 61 -15.06 10.74 -0.48
N MET A 62 -14.87 10.70 0.84
CA MET A 62 -15.97 10.62 1.81
C MET A 62 -16.29 11.95 2.49
N GLY A 63 -15.49 13.00 2.27
CA GLY A 63 -15.81 14.35 2.75
C GLY A 63 -15.89 14.47 4.28
N VAL A 64 -14.99 13.81 5.01
CA VAL A 64 -14.91 13.94 6.47
C VAL A 64 -13.92 15.07 6.81
N ALA A 65 -14.31 16.30 6.46
CA ALA A 65 -13.64 17.51 6.93
C ALA A 65 -14.09 17.90 8.35
#